data_AF-A0A5C6T4G2-F1
#
_entry.id   AF-A0A5C6T4G2-F1
#
_cell.length_a   1.000
_cell.length_b   1.000
_cell.length_c   1.000
_cell.angle_alpha   90.00
_cell.angle_beta   90.00
_cell.angle_gamma   90.00
#
_symmetry.space_group_name_H-M   'P 1'
#
loop_
_entity.id
_entity.type
_entity.pdbx_description
1 polymer ?
#
loop_
_entity_poly.entity_id
_entity_poly.type
_entity_poly.pdbx_seq_one_letter_code
_entity_poly.pdbx_strand_id
1 'polypeptide(L)'
;MDYTGGLSSEEIRRIDRIMDLEWMEFAEGWEWHALNYVNPLPPMIPYPSYCVSRRCGWCRFTIKPGDLITARASGGTETVAFESCDSFNDNKFRATFRRCTSDHESCATIGYHVECSEIASSFGLDKRAFVQVARYSYEPSVQEDERRREWILNHLHRIMSQKFADLPPEILLMVNKHLVLHYAISSLSRVSESSQCTIEPLKDVWATHLDLDGIEYVASLSNTPQPGSRLLWREFQGQEENHIFISEDHLGIRQIVNDPGAVTSAQGSSGWWRTLPITSKVLSFSDDGLKLRSFAAAPLNPTICWPYPMAPDALKSMAYHVTKDSSSSLGMTIEARMVALEFNEPEITGYSACWYKDQLVDLHTHKTEESLAFYRELDEMAKHKLARKKSDDSTASSSPHWTYHPLNPGERLGQVWLRTKKEADEKDTSEDERRPKTSDTANETAVVLVTNQSRTLTMGRSSSPHSEWKCVAKESPDIPMLVYLSPRLDGISLLASPTVEGSDKDPLPAVLVPGSETDPVETSEVSLDAVKEVQICREQSQKGISSISGLLFRYKDGSQACFGRFRFDHAKEVLSVADSVCFYLGTIYLDGGNRVLGEFCLSKPEYEDESLEWKSTLWKGSFPREIMLMMDN
;
A
#
# COMPACT_ATOMS: atom_id res chain seq x y z
N MET A 1 -11.76 40.66 30.05
CA MET A 1 -12.46 40.67 28.75
C MET A 1 -11.98 39.44 28.04
N ASP A 2 -12.76 38.37 28.20
CA ASP A 2 -12.42 37.02 27.80
C ASP A 2 -12.67 36.84 26.31
N TYR A 3 -11.62 36.49 25.57
CA TYR A 3 -11.69 36.07 24.17
C TYR A 3 -11.36 34.58 24.10
N THR A 4 -12.34 33.74 24.43
CA THR A 4 -12.34 32.31 24.12
C THR A 4 -12.81 32.12 22.68
N GLY A 5 -11.86 32.05 21.75
CA GLY A 5 -12.11 31.73 20.35
C GLY A 5 -12.35 30.23 20.15
N GLY A 6 -13.50 29.74 20.61
CA GLY A 6 -14.08 28.49 20.13
C GLY A 6 -15.06 28.81 19.00
N LEU A 7 -15.10 27.96 17.97
CA LEU A 7 -16.14 28.08 16.94
C LEU A 7 -17.51 27.98 17.62
N SER A 8 -18.35 28.98 17.37
CA SER A 8 -19.70 29.03 17.91
C SER A 8 -20.55 27.89 17.35
N SER A 9 -21.58 27.49 18.09
CA SER A 9 -22.60 26.55 17.60
C SER A 9 -23.25 27.00 16.28
N GLU A 10 -23.18 28.29 15.96
CA GLU A 10 -23.60 28.89 14.69
C GLU A 10 -22.66 28.52 13.53
N GLU A 11 -21.35 28.44 13.78
CA GLU A 11 -20.31 28.08 12.80
C GLU A 11 -20.28 26.58 12.53
N ILE A 12 -20.53 25.73 13.54
CA ILE A 12 -20.73 24.28 13.36
C ILE A 12 -21.97 24.03 12.48
N ARG A 13 -23.09 24.74 12.74
CA ARG A 13 -24.27 24.72 11.86
C ARG A 13 -24.05 25.36 10.49
N ARG A 14 -22.96 26.11 10.30
CA ARG A 14 -22.58 26.68 9.01
C ARG A 14 -21.77 25.69 8.20
N ILE A 15 -20.92 24.89 8.85
CA ILE A 15 -20.19 23.76 8.24
C ILE A 15 -21.17 22.64 7.84
N ASP A 16 -22.10 22.27 8.72
CA ASP A 16 -23.17 21.31 8.37
C ASP A 16 -24.02 21.82 7.18
N ARG A 17 -24.28 23.15 7.12
CA ARG A 17 -24.97 23.77 5.99
C ARG A 17 -24.14 23.86 4.70
N ILE A 18 -22.82 23.94 4.79
CA ILE A 18 -21.94 23.88 3.61
C ILE A 18 -21.97 22.47 3.02
N MET A 19 -22.00 21.43 3.85
CA MET A 19 -22.20 20.05 3.39
C MET A 19 -23.61 19.82 2.81
N ASP A 20 -24.65 20.47 3.35
CA ASP A 20 -25.99 20.45 2.74
C ASP A 20 -26.07 21.25 1.43
N LEU A 21 -25.25 22.30 1.25
CA LEU A 21 -25.14 23.08 0.01
C LEU A 21 -24.38 22.32 -1.08
N GLU A 22 -23.32 21.59 -0.74
CA GLU A 22 -22.67 20.61 -1.63
C GLU A 22 -23.69 19.54 -2.09
N TRP A 23 -24.68 19.21 -1.25
CA TRP A 23 -25.78 18.32 -1.60
C TRP A 23 -26.83 18.96 -2.53
N MET A 24 -27.14 20.25 -2.35
CA MET A 24 -28.06 20.98 -3.22
C MET A 24 -27.46 21.26 -4.61
N GLU A 25 -26.17 21.60 -4.71
CA GLU A 25 -25.49 21.79 -5.99
C GLU A 25 -25.31 20.46 -6.75
N PHE A 26 -25.10 19.35 -6.03
CA PHE A 26 -25.17 18.00 -6.61
C PHE A 26 -26.58 17.70 -7.12
N ALA A 27 -27.63 18.08 -6.39
CA ALA A 27 -29.02 17.90 -6.83
C ALA A 27 -29.39 18.76 -8.06
N GLU A 28 -28.90 20.01 -8.14
CA GLU A 28 -29.13 20.90 -9.29
C GLU A 28 -28.39 20.42 -10.55
N GLY A 29 -27.16 19.90 -10.42
CA GLY A 29 -26.43 19.26 -11.52
C GLY A 29 -27.15 18.01 -12.05
N TRP A 30 -27.84 17.28 -11.17
CA TRP A 30 -28.68 16.14 -11.54
C TRP A 30 -30.03 16.55 -12.16
N GLU A 31 -30.66 17.65 -11.70
CA GLU A 31 -31.84 18.22 -12.37
C GLU A 31 -31.52 18.66 -13.80
N TRP A 32 -30.33 19.24 -14.03
CA TRP A 32 -29.85 19.59 -15.38
C TRP A 32 -29.67 18.36 -16.28
N HIS A 33 -29.21 17.24 -15.72
CA HIS A 33 -29.09 15.97 -16.45
C HIS A 33 -30.44 15.27 -16.69
N ALA A 34 -31.38 15.37 -15.75
CA ALA A 34 -32.71 14.79 -15.85
C ALA A 34 -33.63 15.54 -16.81
N LEU A 35 -33.49 16.87 -16.94
CA LEU A 35 -34.29 17.69 -17.85
C LEU A 35 -33.87 17.55 -19.33
N ASN A 36 -32.65 17.08 -19.62
CA ASN A 36 -32.10 17.03 -20.98
C ASN A 36 -32.11 15.65 -21.65
N TYR A 37 -32.49 14.57 -20.94
CA TYR A 37 -32.67 13.25 -21.54
C TYR A 37 -34.14 12.83 -21.50
N VAL A 38 -34.86 13.13 -22.58
CA VAL A 38 -36.24 12.69 -22.80
C VAL A 38 -36.24 11.20 -23.16
N ASN A 39 -36.54 10.33 -22.18
CA ASN A 39 -37.09 8.99 -22.44
C ASN A 39 -38.10 8.62 -21.34
N PRO A 40 -39.31 8.14 -21.67
CA PRO A 40 -40.44 8.07 -20.74
C PRO A 40 -40.45 6.76 -19.96
N LEU A 41 -39.54 6.59 -19.01
CA LEU A 41 -39.71 5.68 -17.88
C LEU A 41 -39.04 6.33 -16.67
N PRO A 42 -39.75 6.63 -15.57
CA PRO A 42 -39.08 7.12 -14.38
C PRO A 42 -38.18 6.00 -13.86
N PRO A 43 -36.84 6.18 -13.80
CA PRO A 43 -36.01 5.20 -13.12
C PRO A 43 -36.44 5.19 -11.66
N MET A 44 -36.74 4.01 -11.10
CA MET A 44 -36.93 3.88 -9.66
C MET A 44 -35.72 4.52 -8.97
N ILE A 45 -35.94 5.61 -8.25
CA ILE A 45 -34.85 6.34 -7.58
C ILE A 45 -34.15 5.34 -6.65
N PRO A 46 -32.89 4.94 -6.92
CA PRO A 46 -32.19 4.05 -6.03
C PRO A 46 -31.94 4.81 -4.72
N TYR A 47 -32.23 4.16 -3.59
CA TYR A 47 -31.94 4.73 -2.27
C TYR A 47 -30.48 5.23 -2.19
N PRO A 48 -30.20 6.37 -1.50
CA PRO A 48 -28.82 6.82 -1.27
C PRO A 48 -27.98 5.68 -0.69
N SER A 49 -26.78 5.50 -1.23
CA SER A 49 -25.86 4.43 -0.83
C SER A 49 -24.75 4.99 0.05
N TYR A 50 -24.67 4.53 1.30
CA TYR A 50 -23.62 4.91 2.24
C TYR A 50 -22.57 3.81 2.36
N CYS A 51 -21.28 4.17 2.32
CA CYS A 51 -20.22 3.23 2.65
C CYS A 51 -20.01 3.16 4.17
N VAL A 52 -20.01 1.95 4.72
CA VAL A 52 -19.77 1.61 6.12
C VAL A 52 -18.29 1.30 6.31
N SER A 53 -17.71 1.85 7.37
CA SER A 53 -16.30 1.63 7.73
C SER A 53 -15.92 0.15 7.71
N ARG A 54 -14.70 -0.14 7.26
CA ARG A 54 -14.17 -1.50 7.19
C ARG A 54 -13.93 -2.12 8.58
N ARG A 55 -13.82 -1.26 9.58
CA ARG A 55 -13.49 -1.59 10.97
C ARG A 55 -14.60 -1.19 11.90
N CYS A 56 -14.73 -1.96 12.98
CA CYS A 56 -15.64 -1.63 14.06
C CYS A 56 -15.15 -0.37 14.80
N GLY A 57 -16.02 0.62 14.99
CA GLY A 57 -15.72 1.84 15.71
C GLY A 57 -15.42 1.65 17.21
N TRP A 58 -15.64 0.46 17.78
CA TRP A 58 -15.29 0.13 19.17
C TRP A 58 -13.97 -0.62 19.26
N CYS A 59 -13.94 -1.86 18.77
CA CYS A 59 -12.77 -2.73 18.93
C CYS A 59 -11.67 -2.48 17.89
N ARG A 60 -11.96 -1.70 16.84
CA ARG A 60 -11.07 -1.39 15.70
C ARG A 60 -10.63 -2.58 14.84
N PHE A 61 -11.15 -3.78 15.10
CA PHE A 61 -10.90 -4.93 14.24
C PHE A 61 -11.73 -4.84 12.95
N THR A 62 -11.19 -5.43 11.89
CA THR A 62 -11.85 -5.57 10.60
C THR A 62 -13.16 -6.32 10.77
N ILE A 63 -14.25 -5.71 10.30
CA ILE A 63 -15.56 -6.34 10.20
C ILE A 63 -15.44 -7.41 9.10
N LYS A 64 -15.87 -8.64 9.34
CA LYS A 64 -15.84 -9.73 8.36
C LYS A 64 -17.22 -9.94 7.74
N PRO A 65 -17.29 -10.49 6.51
CA PRO A 65 -18.55 -10.99 5.98
C PRO A 65 -19.19 -11.98 6.98
N GLY A 66 -20.46 -11.80 7.29
CA GLY A 66 -21.18 -12.60 8.29
C GLY A 66 -21.20 -12.01 9.70
N ASP A 67 -20.40 -10.99 9.99
CA ASP A 67 -20.44 -10.32 11.30
C ASP A 67 -21.76 -9.56 11.50
N LEU A 68 -22.38 -9.69 12.68
CA LEU A 68 -23.56 -8.90 13.01
C LEU A 68 -23.15 -7.48 13.46
N ILE A 69 -23.58 -6.47 12.71
CA ILE A 69 -23.18 -5.07 12.91
C ILE A 69 -24.37 -4.10 12.92
N THR A 70 -24.15 -2.91 13.48
CA THR A 70 -24.96 -1.71 13.28
C THR A 70 -24.12 -0.65 12.56
N ALA A 71 -24.78 0.25 11.81
CA ALA A 71 -24.11 1.34 11.11
C ALA A 71 -24.63 2.68 11.63
N ARG A 72 -23.73 3.59 11.99
CA ARG A 72 -24.06 4.94 12.47
C ARG A 72 -23.60 5.99 11.46
N ALA A 73 -24.54 6.78 10.96
CA ALA A 73 -24.25 7.90 10.08
C ALA A 73 -23.75 9.13 10.87
N SER A 74 -23.11 10.08 10.19
CA SER A 74 -22.59 11.34 10.77
C SER A 74 -23.63 12.11 11.61
N GLY A 75 -24.90 12.08 11.20
CA GLY A 75 -26.02 12.69 11.93
C GLY A 75 -26.39 12.01 13.26
N GLY A 76 -25.67 10.95 13.66
CA GLY A 76 -25.84 10.26 14.93
C GLY A 76 -26.90 9.16 14.92
N THR A 77 -27.63 9.00 13.83
CA THR A 77 -28.67 7.99 13.67
C THR A 77 -28.05 6.63 13.31
N GLU A 78 -28.59 5.55 13.89
CA GLU A 78 -28.06 4.20 13.79
C GLU A 78 -29.07 3.21 13.18
N THR A 79 -28.60 2.34 12.30
CA THR A 79 -29.41 1.29 11.65
C THR A 79 -29.88 0.23 12.64
N VAL A 80 -30.83 -0.59 12.20
CA VAL A 80 -31.03 -1.89 12.84
C VAL A 80 -29.80 -2.78 12.67
N ALA A 81 -29.66 -3.79 13.52
CA ALA A 81 -28.59 -4.78 13.35
C ALA A 81 -28.79 -5.58 12.06
N PHE A 82 -27.72 -5.76 11.31
CA PHE A 82 -27.71 -6.54 10.07
C PHE A 82 -26.40 -7.31 9.94
N GLU A 83 -26.46 -8.41 9.20
CA GLU A 83 -25.28 -9.20 8.87
C GLU A 83 -24.44 -8.45 7.83
N SER A 84 -23.15 -8.26 8.12
CA SER A 84 -22.21 -7.60 7.22
C SER A 84 -22.13 -8.39 5.90
N CYS A 85 -22.71 -7.81 4.86
CA CYS A 85 -22.71 -8.33 3.49
C CYS A 85 -22.40 -7.20 2.49
N ASP A 86 -22.44 -7.49 1.19
CA ASP A 86 -22.08 -6.52 0.15
C ASP A 86 -22.98 -5.28 0.15
N SER A 87 -24.26 -5.46 0.50
CA SER A 87 -25.22 -4.37 0.61
C SER A 87 -26.40 -4.73 1.50
N PHE A 88 -26.79 -3.81 2.37
CA PHE A 88 -27.97 -3.89 3.22
C PHE A 88 -28.92 -2.73 2.91
N ASN A 89 -30.16 -3.03 2.56
CA ASN A 89 -31.19 -2.01 2.35
C ASN A 89 -31.96 -1.79 3.65
N ASP A 90 -31.83 -0.60 4.23
CA ASP A 90 -32.58 -0.22 5.40
C ASP A 90 -33.83 0.56 4.98
N ASN A 91 -35.00 -0.09 5.08
CA ASN A 91 -36.29 0.50 4.74
C ASN A 91 -36.67 1.69 5.63
N LYS A 92 -36.19 1.74 6.88
CA LYS A 92 -36.47 2.84 7.81
C LYS A 92 -35.67 4.07 7.42
N PHE A 93 -34.43 3.89 7.01
CA PHE A 93 -33.57 4.96 6.54
C PHE A 93 -33.77 5.32 5.07
N ARG A 94 -34.46 4.46 4.32
CA ARG A 94 -34.57 4.56 2.86
C ARG A 94 -33.17 4.72 2.26
N ALA A 95 -32.24 3.88 2.70
CA ALA A 95 -30.83 3.96 2.35
C ALA A 95 -30.24 2.57 2.16
N THR A 96 -29.23 2.48 1.30
CA THR A 96 -28.43 1.26 1.13
C THR A 96 -27.11 1.44 1.86
N PHE A 97 -26.78 0.56 2.79
CA PHE A 97 -25.49 0.51 3.45
C PHE A 97 -24.63 -0.52 2.77
N ARG A 98 -23.44 -0.14 2.34
CA ARG A 98 -22.49 -1.04 1.68
C ARG A 98 -21.19 -1.03 2.44
N ARG A 99 -20.53 -2.18 2.54
CA ARG A 99 -19.16 -2.21 3.05
C ARG A 99 -18.27 -1.27 2.22
N CYS A 100 -17.39 -0.51 2.85
CA CYS A 100 -16.58 0.42 2.08
C CYS A 100 -15.60 -0.24 1.13
N THR A 101 -15.78 0.02 -0.17
CA THR A 101 -14.99 -0.52 -1.28
C THR A 101 -14.03 0.49 -1.90
N SER A 102 -14.05 1.73 -1.44
CA SER A 102 -13.24 2.83 -1.97
C SER A 102 -11.92 2.95 -1.21
N ASP A 103 -10.91 3.56 -1.82
CA ASP A 103 -9.63 3.88 -1.17
C ASP A 103 -9.69 5.25 -0.46
N HIS A 104 -10.88 5.77 -0.17
CA HIS A 104 -11.03 7.02 0.56
C HIS A 104 -10.74 6.82 2.05
N GLU A 105 -10.01 7.77 2.62
CA GLU A 105 -9.41 7.64 3.94
C GLU A 105 -10.40 7.71 5.12
N SER A 106 -11.64 8.17 4.89
CA SER A 106 -12.68 8.14 5.93
C SER A 106 -14.08 7.87 5.38
N CYS A 107 -14.76 6.91 5.99
CA CYS A 107 -16.15 6.59 5.69
C CYS A 107 -17.06 7.51 6.53
N ALA A 108 -18.06 8.13 5.90
CA ALA A 108 -19.05 8.92 6.63
C ALA A 108 -19.92 8.08 7.58
N THR A 109 -20.00 6.75 7.36
CA THR A 109 -20.74 5.83 8.22
C THR A 109 -19.80 4.87 8.93
N ILE A 110 -19.95 4.75 10.24
CA ILE A 110 -19.12 3.87 11.08
C ILE A 110 -19.91 2.63 11.45
N GLY A 111 -19.34 1.45 11.17
CA GLY A 111 -19.86 0.15 11.58
C GLY A 111 -19.46 -0.19 13.02
N TYR A 112 -20.33 -0.88 13.75
CA TYR A 112 -20.06 -1.39 15.08
C TYR A 112 -20.54 -2.84 15.19
N HIS A 113 -19.70 -3.74 15.68
CA HIS A 113 -20.18 -5.06 16.08
C HIS A 113 -21.23 -4.92 17.18
N VAL A 114 -22.31 -5.71 17.09
CA VAL A 114 -23.38 -5.70 18.10
C VAL A 114 -22.82 -6.06 19.47
N GLU A 115 -22.03 -7.14 19.57
CA GLU A 115 -21.34 -7.56 20.79
C GLU A 115 -20.45 -6.44 21.36
N CYS A 116 -19.69 -5.74 20.51
CA CYS A 116 -18.84 -4.65 20.97
C CYS A 116 -19.65 -3.47 21.54
N SER A 117 -20.84 -3.20 20.99
CA SER A 117 -21.73 -2.18 21.55
C SER A 117 -22.29 -2.58 22.91
N GLU A 118 -22.56 -3.86 23.13
CA GLU A 118 -22.99 -4.39 24.44
C GLU A 118 -21.86 -4.27 25.47
N ILE A 119 -20.64 -4.67 25.10
CA ILE A 119 -19.44 -4.51 25.94
C ILE A 119 -19.21 -3.04 26.28
N ALA A 120 -19.21 -2.15 25.29
CA ALA A 120 -19.00 -0.72 25.51
C ALA A 120 -20.08 -0.11 26.43
N SER A 121 -21.33 -0.54 26.29
CA SER A 121 -22.43 -0.11 27.16
C SER A 121 -22.22 -0.56 28.60
N SER A 122 -21.66 -1.75 28.83
CA SER A 122 -21.32 -2.25 30.18
C SER A 122 -20.24 -1.40 30.88
N PHE A 123 -19.37 -0.75 30.10
CA PHE A 123 -18.36 0.19 30.59
C PHE A 123 -18.87 1.64 30.68
N GLY A 124 -20.13 1.92 30.29
CA GLY A 124 -20.69 3.27 30.29
C GLY A 124 -20.08 4.19 29.24
N LEU A 125 -19.55 3.65 28.15
CA LEU A 125 -18.87 4.43 27.11
C LEU A 125 -19.87 5.08 26.14
N ASP A 126 -19.65 6.35 25.83
CA ASP A 126 -20.42 7.06 24.80
C ASP A 126 -19.76 6.94 23.42
N LYS A 127 -20.56 6.56 22.42
CA LYS A 127 -20.15 6.45 21.02
C LYS A 127 -19.56 7.77 20.51
N ARG A 128 -20.10 8.94 20.91
CA ARG A 128 -19.64 10.22 20.34
C ARG A 128 -18.20 10.55 20.73
N ALA A 129 -17.85 10.37 22.00
CA ALA A 129 -16.48 10.56 22.48
C ALA A 129 -15.51 9.57 21.81
N PHE A 130 -15.95 8.34 21.58
CA PHE A 130 -15.10 7.27 21.08
C PHE A 130 -14.79 7.34 19.58
N VAL A 131 -15.68 7.96 18.79
CA VAL A 131 -15.52 8.07 17.32
C VAL A 131 -14.19 8.72 16.94
N GLN A 132 -13.77 9.77 17.64
CA GLN A 132 -12.52 10.46 17.30
C GLN A 132 -11.29 9.62 17.64
N VAL A 133 -11.30 8.97 18.82
CA VAL A 133 -10.21 8.13 19.30
C VAL A 133 -9.97 6.91 18.41
N ALA A 134 -11.06 6.29 17.96
CA ALA A 134 -11.02 5.08 17.16
C ALA A 134 -10.88 5.36 15.65
N ARG A 135 -10.87 6.63 15.24
CA ARG A 135 -10.78 7.01 13.82
C ARG A 135 -9.42 6.63 13.24
N TYR A 136 -9.43 6.02 12.07
CA TYR A 136 -8.24 5.76 11.29
C TYR A 136 -8.02 6.93 10.33
N SER A 137 -6.79 7.43 10.23
CA SER A 137 -6.38 8.39 9.20
C SER A 137 -6.19 7.69 7.85
N TYR A 138 -5.86 6.40 7.85
CA TYR A 138 -5.82 5.54 6.66
C TYR A 138 -5.95 4.08 7.07
N GLU A 139 -6.25 3.18 6.13
CA GLU A 139 -6.39 1.75 6.42
C GLU A 139 -5.00 1.12 6.70
N PRO A 140 -4.78 0.45 7.84
CA PRO A 140 -3.51 -0.18 8.16
C PRO A 140 -3.33 -1.48 7.36
N SER A 141 -2.12 -2.04 7.37
CA SER A 141 -1.86 -3.34 6.76
C SER A 141 -2.45 -4.49 7.59
N VAL A 142 -2.59 -5.66 6.97
CA VAL A 142 -3.03 -6.90 7.65
C VAL A 142 -2.02 -7.34 8.71
N GLN A 143 -0.73 -7.05 8.52
CA GLN A 143 0.28 -7.36 9.53
C GLN A 143 0.08 -6.55 10.81
N GLU A 144 -0.33 -5.29 10.70
CA GLU A 144 -0.64 -4.47 11.86
C GLU A 144 -1.86 -5.01 12.63
N ASP A 145 -2.86 -5.56 11.92
CA ASP A 145 -4.00 -6.24 12.55
C ASP A 145 -3.57 -7.47 13.36
N GLU A 146 -2.71 -8.31 12.78
CA GLU A 146 -2.23 -9.50 13.48
C GLU A 146 -1.31 -9.12 14.63
N ARG A 147 -0.36 -8.19 14.42
CA ARG A 147 0.51 -7.66 15.48
C ARG A 147 -0.30 -7.15 16.66
N ARG A 148 -1.33 -6.33 16.40
CA ARG A 148 -2.19 -5.79 17.45
C ARG A 148 -2.92 -6.90 18.19
N ARG A 149 -3.49 -7.87 17.48
CA ARG A 149 -4.21 -9.00 18.07
C ARG A 149 -3.30 -9.88 18.93
N GLU A 150 -2.12 -10.24 18.42
CA GLU A 150 -1.11 -11.00 19.12
C GLU A 150 -0.59 -10.26 20.35
N TRP A 151 -0.33 -8.96 20.22
CA TRP A 151 0.10 -8.14 21.35
C TRP A 151 -0.94 -8.14 22.47
N ILE A 152 -2.22 -7.94 22.15
CA ILE A 152 -3.32 -7.97 23.15
C ILE A 152 -3.38 -9.35 23.81
N LEU A 153 -3.32 -10.43 23.03
CA LEU A 153 -3.34 -11.79 23.56
C LEU A 153 -2.16 -12.08 24.50
N ASN A 154 -0.95 -11.70 24.10
CA ASN A 154 0.26 -11.87 24.90
C ASN A 154 0.23 -11.02 26.17
N HIS A 155 -0.27 -9.79 26.07
CA HIS A 155 -0.43 -8.91 27.22
C HIS A 155 -1.45 -9.47 28.22
N LEU A 156 -2.61 -9.91 27.73
CA LEU A 156 -3.63 -10.59 28.54
C LEU A 156 -3.07 -11.85 29.18
N HIS A 157 -2.34 -12.68 28.43
CA HIS A 157 -1.71 -13.89 28.96
C HIS A 157 -0.76 -13.57 30.11
N ARG A 158 0.11 -12.57 29.95
CA ARG A 158 1.02 -12.14 31.01
C ARG A 158 0.28 -11.72 32.28
N ILE A 159 -0.77 -10.90 32.16
CA ILE A 159 -1.56 -10.44 33.32
C ILE A 159 -2.33 -11.59 33.96
N MET A 160 -2.97 -12.43 33.15
CA MET A 160 -3.84 -13.50 33.62
C MET A 160 -3.05 -14.63 34.25
N SER A 161 -1.90 -15.02 33.69
CA SER A 161 -1.01 -16.02 34.28
C SER A 161 -0.43 -15.56 35.63
N GLN A 162 -0.25 -14.25 35.83
CA GLN A 162 0.16 -13.70 37.13
C GLN A 162 -0.98 -13.73 38.16
N LYS A 163 -2.21 -13.43 37.74
CA LYS A 163 -3.37 -13.37 38.65
C LYS A 163 -3.99 -14.73 38.95
N PHE A 164 -3.92 -15.67 38.00
CA PHE A 164 -4.57 -16.97 38.04
C PHE A 164 -3.53 -18.08 37.82
N ALA A 165 -2.51 -18.10 38.68
CA ALA A 165 -1.38 -19.04 38.56
C ALA A 165 -1.80 -20.52 38.66
N ASP A 166 -2.95 -20.81 39.26
CA ASP A 166 -3.47 -22.17 39.45
C ASP A 166 -4.17 -22.74 38.19
N LEU A 167 -4.44 -21.91 37.18
CA LEU A 167 -5.08 -22.34 35.95
C LEU A 167 -4.04 -22.79 34.90
N PRO A 168 -4.28 -23.89 34.18
CA PRO A 168 -3.43 -24.30 33.07
C PRO A 168 -3.32 -23.22 31.98
N PRO A 169 -2.15 -23.05 31.34
CA PRO A 169 -1.95 -22.07 30.27
C PRO A 169 -2.95 -22.17 29.12
N GLU A 170 -3.42 -23.37 28.80
CA GLU A 170 -4.39 -23.63 27.73
C GLU A 170 -5.76 -23.02 28.06
N ILE A 171 -6.20 -23.15 29.31
CA ILE A 171 -7.47 -22.57 29.77
C ILE A 171 -7.35 -21.05 29.79
N LEU A 172 -6.24 -20.51 30.27
CA LEU A 172 -5.98 -19.07 30.24
C LEU A 172 -5.97 -18.55 28.80
N LEU A 173 -5.37 -19.27 27.86
CA LEU A 173 -5.37 -18.90 26.45
C LEU A 173 -6.79 -18.88 25.85
N MET A 174 -7.62 -19.87 26.18
CA MET A 174 -9.03 -19.89 25.76
C MET A 174 -9.79 -18.67 26.31
N VAL A 175 -9.65 -18.38 27.60
CA VAL A 175 -10.28 -17.22 28.24
C VAL A 175 -9.79 -15.92 27.59
N ASN A 176 -8.48 -15.78 27.38
CA ASN A 176 -7.88 -14.58 26.79
C ASN A 176 -8.40 -14.29 25.39
N LYS A 177 -8.66 -15.33 24.58
CA LYS A 177 -9.26 -15.17 23.24
C LYS A 177 -10.63 -14.49 23.30
N HIS A 178 -11.42 -14.74 24.35
CA HIS A 178 -12.71 -14.05 24.57
C HIS A 178 -12.55 -12.64 25.16
N LEU A 179 -11.45 -12.37 25.85
CA LEU A 179 -11.17 -11.06 26.44
C LEU A 179 -10.53 -10.05 25.47
N VAL A 180 -10.11 -10.47 24.26
CA VAL A 180 -9.49 -9.57 23.28
C VAL A 180 -10.37 -8.36 22.97
N LEU A 181 -11.66 -8.57 22.72
CA LEU A 181 -12.60 -7.48 22.42
C LEU A 181 -12.80 -6.57 23.65
N HIS A 182 -12.95 -7.16 24.83
CA HIS A 182 -13.09 -6.43 26.09
C HIS A 182 -11.87 -5.53 26.33
N TYR A 183 -10.67 -6.07 26.17
CA TYR A 183 -9.43 -5.31 26.29
C TYR A 183 -9.38 -4.17 25.26
N ALA A 184 -9.62 -4.47 23.97
CA ALA A 184 -9.55 -3.50 22.89
C ALA A 184 -10.49 -2.30 23.07
N ILE A 185 -11.65 -2.51 23.69
CA ILE A 185 -12.62 -1.45 24.00
C ILE A 185 -12.21 -0.71 25.28
N SER A 186 -11.85 -1.44 26.33
CA SER A 186 -11.48 -0.86 27.62
C SER A 186 -10.17 -0.06 27.58
N SER A 187 -9.21 -0.40 26.71
CA SER A 187 -7.93 0.32 26.58
C SER A 187 -8.13 1.77 26.13
N LEU A 188 -9.27 2.06 25.53
CA LEU A 188 -9.67 3.38 25.08
C LEU A 188 -10.66 4.06 26.02
N SER A 189 -11.01 3.49 27.18
CA SER A 189 -12.07 4.02 28.05
C SER A 189 -11.73 5.34 28.76
N ARG A 190 -10.47 5.80 28.68
CA ARG A 190 -9.97 7.00 29.38
C ARG A 190 -10.10 8.29 28.57
N VAL A 191 -10.93 8.30 27.53
CA VAL A 191 -11.11 9.46 26.64
C VAL A 191 -11.57 10.68 27.44
N SER A 192 -10.83 11.79 27.36
CA SER A 192 -11.32 13.11 27.78
C SER A 192 -11.92 13.87 26.60
N GLU A 193 -12.51 15.04 26.84
CA GLU A 193 -12.92 15.92 25.74
C GLU A 193 -11.69 16.29 24.89
N SER A 194 -11.84 16.21 23.57
CA SER A 194 -10.79 16.58 22.62
C SER A 194 -10.45 18.05 22.79
N SER A 195 -9.17 18.37 22.88
CA SER A 195 -8.70 19.73 23.03
C SER A 195 -7.75 20.15 21.92
N GLN A 196 -7.43 21.44 21.89
CA GLN A 196 -6.34 21.96 21.08
C GLN A 196 -5.16 22.25 22.00
N CYS A 197 -4.03 21.63 21.70
CA CYS A 197 -2.78 21.86 22.40
C CYS A 197 -1.95 22.88 21.63
N THR A 198 -1.41 23.90 22.30
CA THR A 198 -0.54 24.90 21.67
C THR A 198 0.83 24.93 22.32
N ILE A 199 1.87 25.13 21.51
CA ILE A 199 3.25 25.28 21.97
C ILE A 199 3.96 26.42 21.25
N GLU A 200 4.92 27.03 21.92
CA GLU A 200 5.94 27.87 21.30
C GLU A 200 7.11 26.96 20.89
N PRO A 201 7.26 26.62 19.59
CA PRO A 201 8.22 25.60 19.17
C PRO A 201 9.67 26.02 19.39
N LEU A 202 9.94 27.32 19.47
CA LEU A 202 11.29 27.86 19.64
C LEU A 202 11.83 27.76 21.07
N LYS A 203 10.97 27.44 22.05
CA LYS A 203 11.35 27.25 23.46
C LYS A 203 11.60 25.76 23.75
N ASP A 204 11.95 25.45 25.00
CA ASP A 204 11.90 24.07 25.49
C ASP A 204 10.48 23.49 25.29
N VAL A 205 10.43 22.26 24.76
CA VAL A 205 9.17 21.54 24.53
C VAL A 205 9.24 20.17 25.20
N TRP A 206 8.22 19.88 25.99
CA TRP A 206 8.03 18.66 26.75
C TRP A 206 6.79 17.93 26.24
N ALA A 207 6.82 16.60 26.28
CA ALA A 207 5.72 15.75 25.85
C ALA A 207 5.38 14.68 26.87
N THR A 208 4.08 14.44 27.07
CA THR A 208 3.61 13.22 27.74
C THR A 208 3.28 12.17 26.69
N HIS A 209 3.34 10.89 27.08
CA HIS A 209 3.16 9.77 26.17
C HIS A 209 2.13 8.79 26.72
N LEU A 210 1.43 8.11 25.81
CA LEU A 210 0.46 7.06 26.10
C LEU A 210 0.85 5.81 25.32
N ASP A 211 0.95 4.67 26.01
CA ASP A 211 1.02 3.36 25.34
C ASP A 211 -0.39 2.89 25.00
N LEU A 212 -0.62 2.62 23.71
CA LEU A 212 -1.83 2.01 23.21
C LEU A 212 -1.47 0.80 22.35
N ASP A 213 -1.89 -0.38 22.81
CA ASP A 213 -1.65 -1.66 22.14
C ASP A 213 -0.15 -1.92 21.84
N GLY A 214 0.74 -1.49 22.75
CA GLY A 214 2.19 -1.65 22.63
C GLY A 214 2.87 -0.61 21.74
N ILE A 215 2.15 0.42 21.33
CA ILE A 215 2.66 1.53 20.54
C ILE A 215 2.56 2.81 21.39
N GLU A 216 3.68 3.51 21.52
CA GLU A 216 3.73 4.79 22.22
C GLU A 216 3.32 5.94 21.29
N TYR A 217 2.39 6.77 21.77
CA TYR A 217 1.88 7.97 21.09
C TYR A 217 2.16 9.21 21.92
N VAL A 218 2.29 10.36 21.26
CA VAL A 218 2.36 11.66 21.92
C VAL A 218 0.97 12.04 22.43
N ALA A 219 0.82 12.12 23.75
CA ALA A 219 -0.44 12.42 24.40
C ALA A 219 -0.72 13.92 24.48
N SER A 220 0.27 14.71 24.93
CA SER A 220 0.18 16.17 25.03
C SER A 220 1.55 16.83 24.92
N LEU A 221 1.57 18.12 24.58
CA LEU A 221 2.77 18.95 24.52
C LEU A 221 2.66 20.14 25.47
N SER A 222 3.80 20.62 25.96
CA SER A 222 3.88 21.80 26.83
C SER A 222 5.25 22.47 26.74
N ASN A 223 5.31 23.78 26.93
CA ASN A 223 6.58 24.49 27.10
C ASN A 223 7.17 24.39 28.52
N THR A 224 6.51 23.67 29.43
CA THR A 224 6.96 23.47 30.81
C THR A 224 6.92 21.99 31.17
N PRO A 225 7.85 21.51 32.03
CA PRO A 225 7.85 20.12 32.47
C PRO A 225 6.59 19.82 33.29
N GLN A 226 5.87 18.79 32.88
CA GLN A 226 4.73 18.21 33.60
C GLN A 226 5.11 16.85 34.21
N PRO A 227 4.37 16.36 35.23
CA PRO A 227 4.59 15.02 35.77
C PRO A 227 4.54 13.95 34.67
N GLY A 228 5.61 13.15 34.55
CA GLY A 228 5.73 12.11 33.53
C GLY A 228 6.07 12.60 32.12
N SER A 229 6.27 13.91 31.91
CA SER A 229 6.70 14.45 30.62
C SER A 229 8.19 14.19 30.36
N ARG A 230 8.54 14.05 29.08
CA ARG A 230 9.91 13.92 28.58
C ARG A 230 10.24 15.15 27.74
N LEU A 231 11.45 15.68 27.89
CA LEU A 231 11.93 16.78 27.05
C LEU A 231 12.11 16.27 25.63
N LEU A 232 11.46 16.92 24.65
CA LEU A 232 11.64 16.62 23.24
C LEU A 232 12.84 17.38 22.67
N TRP A 233 12.88 18.69 22.89
CA TRP A 233 14.01 19.54 22.51
C TRP A 233 14.13 20.77 23.41
N ARG A 234 15.32 21.37 23.40
CA ARG A 234 15.61 22.64 24.07
C ARG A 234 15.41 23.82 23.13
N GLU A 235 15.27 25.00 23.71
CA GLU A 235 15.26 26.28 23.01
C GLU A 235 16.37 26.36 21.95
N PHE A 236 16.00 26.85 20.77
CA PHE A 236 16.88 26.93 19.62
C PHE A 236 17.98 27.98 19.85
N GLN A 237 19.25 27.57 19.87
CA GLN A 237 20.40 28.47 20.00
C GLN A 237 20.90 28.93 18.63
N GLY A 238 20.14 29.83 17.97
CA GLY A 238 20.53 30.51 16.74
C GLY A 238 20.31 29.77 15.40
N GLN A 239 20.28 30.59 14.35
CA GLN A 239 20.06 30.36 12.90
C GLN A 239 18.63 30.27 12.32
N GLU A 240 18.58 30.71 11.05
CA GLU A 240 17.42 30.93 10.18
C GLU A 240 16.86 29.59 9.66
N GLU A 241 15.52 29.50 9.58
CA GLU A 241 14.72 28.34 9.15
C GLU A 241 14.74 27.10 10.08
N ASN A 242 14.02 27.19 11.20
CA ASN A 242 13.78 26.04 12.07
C ASN A 242 12.69 25.12 11.52
N HIS A 243 12.87 23.81 11.67
CA HIS A 243 11.94 22.78 11.21
C HIS A 243 11.65 21.77 12.32
N ILE A 244 10.49 21.13 12.24
CA ILE A 244 10.15 19.96 13.06
C ILE A 244 9.77 18.79 12.17
N PHE A 245 10.07 17.59 12.65
CA PHE A 245 9.80 16.33 11.96
C PHE A 245 8.81 15.55 12.80
N ILE A 246 7.69 15.19 12.19
CA ILE A 246 6.60 14.50 12.85
C ILE A 246 6.47 13.12 12.24
N SER A 247 6.51 12.09 13.08
CA SER A 247 6.18 10.72 12.73
C SER A 247 4.75 10.40 13.15
N GLU A 248 3.97 9.84 12.26
CA GLU A 248 2.58 9.46 12.51
C GLU A 248 2.19 8.15 11.82
N ASP A 249 1.21 7.47 12.38
CA ASP A 249 0.60 6.31 11.76
C ASP A 249 -0.90 6.54 11.50
N HIS A 250 -1.63 5.45 11.30
CA HIS A 250 -3.06 5.47 11.06
C HIS A 250 -3.89 5.92 12.28
N LEU A 251 -3.32 5.98 13.49
CA LEU A 251 -3.98 6.40 14.73
C LEU A 251 -3.51 7.74 15.27
N GLY A 252 -2.31 8.21 14.95
CA GLY A 252 -1.90 9.54 15.40
C GLY A 252 -0.40 9.76 15.42
N ILE A 253 -0.01 10.85 16.08
CA ILE A 253 1.38 11.28 16.15
C ILE A 253 2.12 10.41 17.16
N ARG A 254 3.19 9.77 16.69
CA ARG A 254 4.06 8.88 17.46
C ARG A 254 5.27 9.61 18.01
N GLN A 255 5.87 10.49 17.21
CA GLN A 255 7.09 11.18 17.58
C GLN A 255 7.14 12.58 16.97
N ILE A 256 7.80 13.50 17.67
CA ILE A 256 8.11 14.85 17.20
C ILE A 256 9.56 15.14 17.59
N VAL A 257 10.39 15.47 16.61
CA VAL A 257 11.79 15.82 16.81
C VAL A 257 12.13 17.12 16.07
N ASN A 258 13.17 17.82 16.53
CA ASN A 258 13.70 19.01 15.86
C ASN A 258 15.00 18.73 15.08
N ASP A 259 15.59 17.55 15.25
CA ASP A 259 16.80 17.11 14.56
C ASP A 259 16.53 15.72 13.97
N PRO A 260 16.58 15.55 12.63
CA PRO A 260 16.37 14.25 12.01
C PRO A 260 17.47 13.25 12.37
N GLY A 261 18.69 13.72 12.69
CA GLY A 261 19.82 12.87 13.08
C GLY A 261 19.70 12.27 14.48
N ALA A 262 18.79 12.78 15.32
CA ALA A 262 18.51 12.25 16.63
C ALA A 262 17.65 10.96 16.61
N VAL A 263 17.09 10.61 15.44
CA VAL A 263 16.19 9.47 15.27
C VAL A 263 17.01 8.21 15.00
N THR A 264 16.89 7.22 15.89
CA THR A 264 17.53 5.89 15.68
C THR A 264 16.86 5.15 14.52
N SER A 265 17.57 4.22 13.84
CA SER A 265 17.01 3.48 12.69
C SER A 265 15.69 2.76 13.02
N ALA A 266 15.54 2.22 14.23
CA ALA A 266 14.30 1.57 14.67
C ALA A 266 13.13 2.55 14.90
N GLN A 267 13.44 3.80 15.27
CA GLN A 267 12.46 4.88 15.37
C GLN A 267 12.16 5.49 14.00
N GLY A 268 13.14 5.49 13.08
CA GLY A 268 12.97 5.93 11.70
C GLY A 268 11.84 5.16 11.00
N SER A 269 11.76 3.85 11.20
CA SER A 269 10.70 2.99 10.66
C SER A 269 9.35 3.08 11.40
N SER A 270 9.19 3.95 12.41
CA SER A 270 8.03 3.96 13.30
C SER A 270 6.84 4.79 12.79
N GLY A 271 6.48 4.63 11.52
CA GLY A 271 5.37 5.35 10.89
C GLY A 271 5.82 6.19 9.69
N TRP A 272 4.99 7.14 9.28
CA TRP A 272 5.25 8.04 8.17
C TRP A 272 5.66 9.41 8.68
N TRP A 273 6.70 9.97 8.06
CA TRP A 273 7.31 11.22 8.47
C TRP A 273 6.88 12.39 7.59
N ARG A 274 6.65 13.54 8.24
CA ARG A 274 6.42 14.84 7.59
C ARG A 274 7.37 15.88 8.16
N THR A 275 7.86 16.76 7.29
CA THR A 275 8.75 17.88 7.63
C THR A 275 7.97 19.18 7.60
N LEU A 276 7.95 19.90 8.72
CA LEU A 276 7.18 21.11 8.89
C LEU A 276 8.13 22.29 9.14
N PRO A 277 8.01 23.39 8.38
CA PRO A 277 8.71 24.62 8.68
C PRO A 277 8.05 25.33 9.87
N ILE A 278 8.84 25.85 10.79
CA ILE A 278 8.35 26.69 11.89
C ILE A 278 8.16 28.11 11.34
N THR A 279 6.94 28.37 10.84
CA THR A 279 6.55 29.68 10.28
C THR A 279 5.82 30.57 11.29
N SER A 280 5.35 29.99 12.40
CA SER A 280 4.59 30.68 13.45
C SER A 280 5.30 30.60 14.79
N LYS A 281 5.09 31.63 15.63
CA LYS A 281 5.53 31.63 17.03
C LYS A 281 4.80 30.60 17.88
N VAL A 282 3.62 30.18 17.45
CA VAL A 282 2.78 29.20 18.14
C VAL A 282 2.33 28.16 17.13
N LEU A 283 2.55 26.88 17.46
CA LEU A 283 1.99 25.75 16.73
C LEU A 283 0.82 25.18 17.52
N SER A 284 -0.25 24.84 16.81
CA SER A 284 -1.43 24.21 17.41
C SER A 284 -1.56 22.77 16.92
N PHE A 285 -1.88 21.87 17.83
CA PHE A 285 -2.11 20.45 17.61
C PHE A 285 -3.53 20.11 18.04
N SER A 286 -4.19 19.22 17.31
CA SER A 286 -5.48 18.65 17.72
C SER A 286 -5.25 17.29 18.36
N ASP A 287 -5.94 17.03 19.47
CA ASP A 287 -5.96 15.72 20.12
C ASP A 287 -7.34 15.05 19.98
N ASP A 288 -7.38 13.74 20.18
CA ASP A 288 -8.63 12.96 20.22
C ASP A 288 -9.13 12.70 21.65
N GLY A 289 -8.58 13.38 22.67
CA GLY A 289 -8.83 13.11 24.08
C GLY A 289 -7.94 12.02 24.69
N LEU A 290 -7.06 11.37 23.90
CA LEU A 290 -6.03 10.46 24.40
C LEU A 290 -4.64 10.79 23.83
N LYS A 291 -4.58 11.18 22.56
CA LYS A 291 -3.33 11.42 21.82
C LYS A 291 -3.49 12.47 20.73
N LEU A 292 -2.36 13.05 20.33
CA LEU A 292 -2.30 14.01 19.25
C LEU A 292 -2.60 13.33 17.90
N ARG A 293 -3.42 13.99 17.08
CA ARG A 293 -3.90 13.49 15.78
C ARG A 293 -3.41 14.29 14.61
N SER A 294 -3.42 15.61 14.72
CA SER A 294 -3.03 16.49 13.63
C SER A 294 -2.48 17.80 14.15
N PHE A 295 -2.00 18.64 13.25
CA PHE A 295 -1.43 19.94 13.54
C PHE A 295 -2.00 20.99 12.58
N ALA A 296 -2.12 22.22 13.06
CA ALA A 296 -2.59 23.38 12.34
C ALA A 296 -1.41 24.14 11.71
N ALA A 297 -0.65 23.45 10.86
CA ALA A 297 0.38 24.03 10.00
C ALA A 297 0.45 23.21 8.71
N ALA A 298 0.85 23.82 7.60
CA ALA A 298 1.11 23.08 6.37
C ALA A 298 2.54 22.54 6.41
N PRO A 299 2.78 21.22 6.29
CA PRO A 299 4.13 20.71 6.10
C PRO A 299 4.64 21.12 4.70
N LEU A 300 5.94 20.94 4.44
CA LEU A 300 6.55 21.32 3.15
C LEU A 300 5.82 20.67 1.96
N ASN A 301 5.42 19.41 2.13
CA ASN A 301 4.56 18.68 1.19
C ASN A 301 3.35 18.11 1.97
N PRO A 302 2.18 18.78 2.01
CA PRO A 302 1.00 18.36 2.79
C PRO A 302 0.50 16.97 2.45
N THR A 303 0.74 16.53 1.23
CA THR A 303 0.21 15.29 0.72
C THR A 303 1.26 14.19 0.57
N ILE A 304 2.53 14.44 0.89
CA ILE A 304 3.59 13.43 0.73
C ILE A 304 4.21 13.11 2.09
N CYS A 305 4.19 11.84 2.46
CA CYS A 305 4.81 11.33 3.68
C CYS A 305 5.96 10.37 3.36
N TRP A 306 6.96 10.35 4.22
CA TRP A 306 8.25 9.69 3.97
C TRP A 306 8.52 8.54 4.95
N PRO A 307 9.39 7.58 4.62
CA PRO A 307 9.69 6.45 5.51
C PRO A 307 10.67 6.82 6.63
N TYR A 308 11.29 8.01 6.58
CA TYR A 308 12.18 8.58 7.59
C TYR A 308 12.10 10.11 7.57
N PRO A 309 12.60 10.80 8.62
CA PRO A 309 12.56 12.26 8.67
C PRO A 309 13.45 12.87 7.57
N MET A 310 12.82 13.54 6.60
CA MET A 310 13.51 14.13 5.44
C MET A 310 13.95 15.56 5.70
N ALA A 311 15.26 15.82 5.63
CA ALA A 311 15.80 17.17 5.77
C ALA A 311 15.20 18.13 4.72
N PRO A 312 14.96 19.42 5.05
CA PRO A 312 14.40 20.40 4.13
C PRO A 312 15.18 20.52 2.81
N ASP A 313 16.50 20.49 2.86
CA ASP A 313 17.35 20.60 1.66
C ASP A 313 17.23 19.38 0.72
N ALA A 314 17.03 18.19 1.29
CA ALA A 314 16.75 16.98 0.52
C ALA A 314 15.37 17.08 -0.18
N LEU A 315 14.37 17.69 0.49
CA LEU A 315 13.05 17.94 -0.10
C LEU A 315 13.06 19.02 -1.18
N LYS A 316 13.90 20.06 -1.02
CA LYS A 316 14.09 21.13 -2.02
C LYS A 316 14.77 20.62 -3.30
N SER A 317 15.62 19.59 -3.18
CA SER A 317 16.36 18.99 -4.30
C SER A 317 15.67 17.76 -4.92
N MET A 318 14.45 17.45 -4.50
CA MET A 318 13.67 16.29 -4.94
C MET A 318 12.87 16.57 -6.22
N ALA A 319 12.96 15.66 -7.19
CA ALA A 319 12.12 15.61 -8.38
C ALA A 319 10.95 14.65 -8.17
N TYR A 320 9.77 15.04 -8.63
CA TYR A 320 8.52 14.27 -8.48
C TYR A 320 7.99 13.86 -9.86
N HIS A 321 7.77 12.57 -10.05
CA HIS A 321 7.33 11.99 -11.32
C HIS A 321 5.98 11.32 -11.12
N VAL A 322 4.92 12.01 -11.53
CA VAL A 322 3.55 11.51 -11.49
C VAL A 322 3.33 10.55 -12.66
N THR A 323 2.81 9.37 -12.38
CA THR A 323 2.63 8.27 -13.35
C THR A 323 1.18 8.11 -13.82
N LYS A 324 0.25 8.84 -13.19
CA LYS A 324 -1.17 8.82 -13.52
C LYS A 324 -1.74 10.23 -13.65
N ASP A 325 -2.51 10.45 -14.72
CA ASP A 325 -3.39 11.60 -14.81
C ASP A 325 -4.39 11.54 -13.66
N SER A 326 -4.35 12.53 -12.77
CA SER A 326 -5.38 12.70 -11.74
C SER A 326 -6.70 13.02 -12.43
N SER A 327 -7.44 11.98 -12.82
CA SER A 327 -8.83 12.04 -13.29
C SER A 327 -9.80 12.39 -12.16
N SER A 328 -9.45 13.35 -11.31
CA SER A 328 -10.40 14.03 -10.45
C SER A 328 -10.52 15.46 -10.95
N SER A 329 -11.65 15.75 -11.59
CA SER A 329 -12.14 17.06 -12.00
C SER A 329 -12.35 18.06 -10.85
N LEU A 330 -11.67 17.87 -9.71
CA LEU A 330 -11.83 18.60 -8.45
C LEU A 330 -10.50 18.90 -7.75
N GLY A 331 -9.38 18.98 -8.49
CA GLY A 331 -8.14 19.58 -7.96
C GLY A 331 -7.60 18.95 -6.65
N MET A 332 -7.92 17.69 -6.37
CA MET A 332 -7.43 17.01 -5.18
C MET A 332 -5.94 16.71 -5.36
N THR A 333 -5.15 17.17 -4.39
CA THR A 333 -3.71 16.96 -4.30
C THR A 333 -3.37 15.47 -4.13
N ILE A 334 -2.32 14.98 -4.80
CA ILE A 334 -1.91 13.57 -4.73
C ILE A 334 -1.39 13.26 -3.32
N GLU A 335 -2.18 12.53 -2.54
CA GLU A 335 -1.74 11.93 -1.27
C GLU A 335 -0.83 10.72 -1.54
N ALA A 336 0.39 10.72 -1.04
CA ALA A 336 1.41 9.72 -1.30
C ALA A 336 2.11 9.31 0.01
N ARG A 337 2.26 8.01 0.22
CA ARG A 337 3.07 7.43 1.29
C ARG A 337 4.24 6.73 0.63
N MET A 338 5.41 7.34 0.72
CA MET A 338 6.58 7.00 -0.06
C MET A 338 7.36 5.87 0.61
N VAL A 339 7.52 4.75 -0.07
CA VAL A 339 8.42 3.65 0.32
C VAL A 339 9.78 3.89 -0.32
N ALA A 340 10.86 3.59 0.41
CA ALA A 340 12.21 3.71 -0.09
C ALA A 340 12.60 2.47 -0.91
N LEU A 341 13.15 2.70 -2.09
CA LEU A 341 13.74 1.70 -2.98
C LEU A 341 15.24 1.97 -3.05
N GLU A 342 15.99 1.11 -2.36
CA GLU A 342 17.44 1.21 -2.25
C GLU A 342 18.11 0.47 -3.42
N PHE A 343 19.16 1.08 -3.96
CA PHE A 343 19.99 0.54 -5.03
C PHE A 343 21.47 0.58 -4.64
N ASN A 344 22.25 -0.38 -5.13
CA ASN A 344 23.70 -0.51 -4.93
C ASN A 344 24.19 -0.78 -3.50
N GLU A 345 23.32 -0.91 -2.51
CA GLU A 345 23.71 -1.40 -1.18
C GLU A 345 24.34 -2.80 -1.26
N PRO A 346 25.43 -3.09 -0.50
CA PRO A 346 26.18 -4.34 -0.62
C PRO A 346 25.37 -5.63 -0.40
N GLU A 347 24.28 -5.53 0.36
CA GLU A 347 23.42 -6.66 0.74
C GLU A 347 22.34 -6.98 -0.31
N ILE A 348 22.20 -6.16 -1.35
CA ILE A 348 21.16 -6.32 -2.36
C ILE A 348 21.49 -7.45 -3.32
N THR A 349 20.53 -8.36 -3.50
CA THR A 349 20.66 -9.53 -4.37
C THR A 349 19.90 -9.40 -5.69
N GLY A 350 18.92 -8.50 -5.77
CA GLY A 350 18.09 -8.31 -6.94
C GLY A 350 16.87 -7.43 -6.66
N TYR A 351 15.99 -7.33 -7.65
CA TYR A 351 14.79 -6.51 -7.58
C TYR A 351 13.57 -7.29 -8.04
N SER A 352 12.41 -7.03 -7.47
CA SER A 352 11.15 -7.57 -7.96
C SER A 352 10.17 -6.48 -8.36
N ALA A 353 9.38 -6.76 -9.38
CA ALA A 353 8.26 -5.92 -9.79
C ALA A 353 6.95 -6.66 -9.54
N CYS A 354 6.00 -6.00 -8.88
CA CYS A 354 4.65 -6.50 -8.65
C CYS A 354 3.68 -5.93 -9.67
N TRP A 355 2.86 -6.80 -10.24
CA TRP A 355 1.89 -6.49 -11.26
C TRP A 355 0.49 -6.90 -10.81
N TYR A 356 -0.49 -6.03 -11.01
CA TYR A 356 -1.90 -6.35 -10.80
C TYR A 356 -2.73 -5.70 -11.90
N LYS A 357 -3.49 -6.51 -12.64
CA LYS A 357 -4.26 -6.06 -13.83
C LYS A 357 -3.40 -5.25 -14.80
N ASP A 358 -2.23 -5.80 -15.12
CA ASP A 358 -1.23 -5.21 -16.03
C ASP A 358 -0.65 -3.86 -15.60
N GLN A 359 -0.89 -3.44 -14.35
CA GLN A 359 -0.32 -2.23 -13.78
C GLN A 359 0.84 -2.59 -12.85
N LEU A 360 1.95 -1.85 -12.98
CA LEU A 360 3.05 -1.91 -12.02
C LEU A 360 2.59 -1.28 -10.71
N VAL A 361 2.37 -2.09 -9.68
CA VAL A 361 1.79 -1.65 -8.39
C VAL A 361 2.83 -1.47 -7.30
N ASP A 362 3.96 -2.17 -7.40
CA ASP A 362 5.04 -2.12 -6.42
C ASP A 362 6.39 -2.54 -7.02
N LEU A 363 7.47 -2.08 -6.41
CA LEU A 363 8.85 -2.51 -6.67
C LEU A 363 9.51 -2.83 -5.33
N HIS A 364 10.21 -3.96 -5.28
CA HIS A 364 10.86 -4.43 -4.06
C HIS A 364 12.35 -4.67 -4.26
N THR A 365 13.17 -4.17 -3.35
CA THR A 365 14.61 -4.45 -3.29
C THR A 365 14.84 -5.69 -2.43
N HIS A 366 15.46 -6.72 -3.00
CA HIS A 366 15.75 -7.94 -2.25
C HIS A 366 17.08 -7.88 -1.52
N LYS A 367 17.10 -8.32 -0.25
CA LYS A 367 18.29 -8.47 0.59
C LYS A 367 18.40 -9.90 1.12
N THR A 368 19.62 -10.28 1.47
CA THR A 368 19.88 -11.60 2.06
C THR A 368 19.15 -11.76 3.40
N GLU A 369 18.45 -12.88 3.60
CA GLU A 369 17.71 -13.21 4.84
C GLU A 369 16.57 -12.25 5.22
N GLU A 370 16.01 -11.52 4.25
CA GLU A 370 14.88 -10.64 4.52
C GLU A 370 13.57 -11.38 4.83
N SER A 371 12.61 -10.66 5.41
CA SER A 371 11.25 -11.16 5.60
C SER A 371 10.49 -11.16 4.27
N LEU A 372 9.90 -12.31 3.92
CA LEU A 372 9.06 -12.47 2.72
C LEU A 372 7.59 -12.08 2.94
N ALA A 373 7.28 -11.39 4.06
CA ALA A 373 5.91 -11.11 4.46
C ALA A 373 5.20 -10.09 3.54
N PHE A 374 5.94 -9.24 2.82
CA PHE A 374 5.41 -8.24 1.89
C PHE A 374 4.59 -8.85 0.75
N TYR A 375 4.96 -10.06 0.28
CA TYR A 375 4.20 -10.78 -0.73
C TYR A 375 2.73 -11.01 -0.32
N ARG A 376 2.52 -11.39 0.94
CA ARG A 376 1.17 -11.67 1.48
C ARG A 376 0.33 -10.40 1.65
N GLU A 377 0.95 -9.26 1.94
CA GLU A 377 0.22 -8.00 2.14
C GLU A 377 -0.50 -7.57 0.86
N LEU A 378 0.19 -7.63 -0.27
CA LEU A 378 -0.37 -7.27 -1.56
C LEU A 378 -1.43 -8.29 -2.03
N ASP A 379 -1.22 -9.57 -1.78
CA ASP A 379 -2.22 -10.62 -2.06
C ASP A 379 -3.52 -10.36 -1.29
N GLU A 380 -3.45 -10.07 0.01
CA GLU A 380 -4.64 -9.79 0.82
C GLU A 380 -5.31 -8.47 0.41
N MET A 381 -4.52 -7.43 0.10
CA MET A 381 -5.06 -6.18 -0.41
C MET A 381 -5.84 -6.41 -1.72
N ALA A 382 -5.29 -7.24 -2.62
CA ALA A 382 -5.93 -7.58 -3.88
C ALA A 382 -7.18 -8.44 -3.69
N LYS A 383 -7.17 -9.44 -2.81
CA LYS A 383 -8.36 -10.24 -2.44
C LYS A 383 -9.50 -9.35 -1.93
N HIS A 384 -9.18 -8.39 -1.06
CA HIS A 384 -10.14 -7.39 -0.59
C HIS A 384 -10.65 -6.46 -1.69
N LYS A 385 -9.87 -6.20 -2.76
CA LYS A 385 -10.33 -5.51 -3.96
C LYS A 385 -11.16 -6.40 -4.89
N LEU A 386 -10.90 -7.70 -4.94
CA LEU A 386 -11.51 -8.60 -5.91
C LEU A 386 -12.88 -9.11 -5.46
N ALA A 387 -13.08 -9.29 -4.14
CA ALA A 387 -14.40 -9.50 -3.53
C ALA A 387 -15.41 -8.35 -3.83
N ARG A 388 -14.97 -7.25 -4.47
CA ARG A 388 -15.76 -6.07 -4.83
C ARG A 388 -16.52 -6.18 -6.17
N LYS A 389 -16.17 -7.09 -7.09
CA LYS A 389 -16.80 -7.18 -8.43
C LYS A 389 -17.66 -8.45 -8.53
N LYS A 390 -18.95 -8.28 -8.86
CA LYS A 390 -19.82 -9.40 -9.26
C LYS A 390 -19.16 -10.18 -10.40
N SER A 391 -19.29 -11.50 -10.33
CA SER A 391 -18.77 -12.49 -11.29
C SER A 391 -19.51 -12.46 -12.63
N ASP A 392 -19.53 -11.31 -13.31
CA ASP A 392 -20.19 -11.19 -14.63
C ASP A 392 -19.20 -11.11 -15.80
N ASP A 393 -17.91 -11.34 -15.57
CA ASP A 393 -17.00 -11.63 -16.67
C ASP A 393 -16.00 -12.71 -16.26
N SER A 394 -15.97 -13.80 -17.04
CA SER A 394 -15.13 -14.99 -16.84
C SER A 394 -13.66 -14.76 -17.23
N THR A 395 -13.23 -13.50 -17.32
CA THR A 395 -11.82 -13.14 -17.53
C THR A 395 -11.11 -13.21 -16.18
N ALA A 396 -10.24 -14.22 -16.07
CA ALA A 396 -9.42 -14.58 -14.91
C ALA A 396 -9.26 -13.48 -13.83
N SER A 397 -9.77 -13.79 -12.64
CA SER A 397 -9.41 -13.08 -11.40
C SER A 397 -7.89 -12.97 -11.27
N SER A 398 -7.29 -11.85 -11.68
CA SER A 398 -5.84 -11.68 -11.64
C SER A 398 -5.39 -11.36 -10.22
N SER A 399 -4.83 -12.35 -9.52
CA SER A 399 -4.02 -12.11 -8.34
C SER A 399 -2.78 -11.28 -8.73
N PRO A 400 -2.19 -10.54 -7.78
CA PRO A 400 -0.90 -9.92 -8.01
C PRO A 400 0.12 -10.98 -8.40
N HIS A 401 0.97 -10.68 -9.36
CA HIS A 401 2.08 -11.55 -9.74
C HIS A 401 3.38 -10.77 -9.72
N TRP A 402 4.49 -11.48 -9.55
CA TRP A 402 5.80 -10.89 -9.34
C TRP A 402 6.81 -11.40 -10.35
N THR A 403 7.62 -10.50 -10.89
CA THR A 403 8.82 -10.87 -11.66
C THR A 403 10.04 -10.56 -10.81
N TYR A 404 11.06 -11.42 -10.87
CA TYR A 404 12.34 -11.21 -10.16
C TYR A 404 13.47 -10.96 -11.15
N HIS A 405 14.32 -10.01 -10.84
CA HIS A 405 15.43 -9.54 -11.65
C HIS A 405 16.71 -9.62 -10.80
N PRO A 406 17.45 -10.75 -10.85
CA PRO A 406 18.62 -10.96 -9.99
C PRO A 406 19.80 -10.09 -10.44
N LEU A 407 20.62 -9.62 -9.50
CA LEU A 407 21.92 -9.01 -9.80
C LEU A 407 23.03 -10.07 -9.89
N ASN A 408 23.93 -9.88 -10.83
CA ASN A 408 25.13 -10.67 -11.00
C ASN A 408 26.25 -10.21 -10.05
N PRO A 409 27.27 -11.07 -9.80
CA PRO A 409 28.43 -10.66 -9.03
C PRO A 409 29.09 -9.38 -9.58
N GLY A 410 29.28 -8.39 -8.71
CA GLY A 410 29.88 -7.09 -9.06
C GLY A 410 29.00 -6.18 -9.92
N GLU A 411 27.75 -6.56 -10.17
CA GLU A 411 26.81 -5.73 -10.93
C GLU A 411 26.20 -4.65 -10.04
N ARG A 412 26.14 -3.44 -10.57
CA ARG A 412 25.64 -2.24 -9.90
C ARG A 412 24.86 -1.40 -10.90
N LEU A 413 23.87 -0.68 -10.40
CA LEU A 413 23.03 0.22 -11.18
C LEU A 413 23.67 1.58 -11.33
N GLY A 414 23.62 2.13 -12.54
CA GLY A 414 24.01 3.50 -12.83
C GLY A 414 22.83 4.41 -13.13
N GLN A 415 21.70 3.86 -13.62
CA GLN A 415 20.55 4.66 -14.04
C GLN A 415 19.23 3.94 -13.81
N VAL A 416 18.18 4.73 -13.54
CA VAL A 416 16.79 4.31 -13.44
C VAL A 416 15.97 5.17 -14.39
N TRP A 417 15.27 4.51 -15.31
CA TRP A 417 14.43 5.13 -16.33
C TRP A 417 12.97 4.77 -16.09
N LEU A 418 12.10 5.77 -16.15
CA LEU A 418 10.66 5.64 -16.00
C LEU A 418 9.99 5.93 -17.34
N ARG A 419 9.07 5.06 -17.75
CA ARG A 419 8.18 5.27 -18.87
C ARG A 419 6.83 5.79 -18.39
N THR A 420 6.42 6.93 -18.92
CA THR A 420 5.09 7.51 -18.68
C THR A 420 4.37 7.75 -20.00
N LYS A 421 3.05 7.94 -19.92
CA LYS A 421 2.27 8.36 -21.08
C LYS A 421 2.69 9.78 -21.47
N LYS A 422 2.85 10.05 -22.76
CA LYS A 422 3.13 11.39 -23.27
C LYS A 422 1.88 12.26 -23.11
N GLU A 423 2.01 13.42 -22.47
CA GLU A 423 0.94 14.42 -22.44
C GLU A 423 0.65 14.88 -23.89
N ALA A 424 -0.62 14.89 -24.28
CA ALA A 424 -1.00 15.37 -25.60
C ALA A 424 -0.90 16.91 -25.61
N ASP A 425 -0.08 17.47 -26.51
CA ASP A 425 -0.06 18.92 -26.73
C ASP A 425 -1.47 19.38 -27.17
N GLU A 426 -2.12 20.24 -26.38
CA GLU A 426 -3.47 20.77 -26.64
C GLU A 426 -3.60 21.60 -27.95
N LYS A 427 -2.54 21.68 -28.77
CA LYS A 427 -2.49 22.48 -30.00
C LYS A 427 -2.66 21.69 -31.30
N ASP A 428 -2.68 20.36 -31.27
CA ASP A 428 -2.69 19.52 -32.49
C ASP A 428 -3.92 18.63 -32.64
N THR A 429 -5.10 19.06 -32.17
CA THR A 429 -6.35 18.38 -32.55
C THR A 429 -6.87 18.96 -33.86
N SER A 430 -6.39 18.43 -34.99
CA SER A 430 -7.18 18.44 -36.23
C SER A 430 -8.42 17.58 -36.01
N GLU A 431 -9.57 18.05 -36.52
CA GLU A 431 -10.91 17.55 -36.17
C GLU A 431 -11.24 16.10 -36.59
N ASP A 432 -10.27 15.32 -37.11
CA ASP A 432 -10.55 14.09 -37.86
C ASP A 432 -10.26 12.76 -37.15
N GLU A 433 -9.88 12.76 -35.86
CA GLU A 433 -9.71 11.52 -35.08
C GLU A 433 -10.72 11.36 -33.93
N ARG A 434 -12.01 11.46 -34.23
CA ARG A 434 -13.04 10.80 -33.40
C ARG A 434 -13.06 9.29 -33.67
N ARG A 435 -11.97 8.59 -33.30
CA ARG A 435 -12.03 7.13 -33.13
C ARG A 435 -12.76 6.79 -31.84
N PRO A 436 -13.50 5.67 -31.77
CA PRO A 436 -14.16 5.26 -30.55
C PRO A 436 -13.11 4.98 -29.47
N LYS A 437 -13.32 5.48 -28.25
CA LYS A 437 -12.61 5.08 -27.03
C LYS A 437 -12.92 3.61 -26.72
N THR A 438 -12.39 2.69 -27.52
CA THR A 438 -12.56 1.24 -27.33
C THR A 438 -11.20 0.56 -27.48
N SER A 439 -10.31 0.85 -26.54
CA SER A 439 -9.41 -0.12 -25.92
C SER A 439 -8.90 0.53 -24.64
N ASP A 440 -9.26 -0.04 -23.50
CA ASP A 440 -8.61 0.18 -22.20
C ASP A 440 -7.16 -0.35 -22.24
N THR A 441 -6.32 0.18 -23.14
CA THR A 441 -4.86 0.02 -23.07
C THR A 441 -4.34 0.97 -21.98
N ALA A 442 -4.72 0.62 -20.76
CA ALA A 442 -4.52 1.36 -19.54
C ALA A 442 -3.03 1.43 -19.18
N ASN A 443 -2.55 2.64 -18.91
CA ASN A 443 -1.46 2.97 -17.98
C ASN A 443 -0.22 2.06 -18.00
N GLU A 444 0.51 2.04 -19.11
CA GLU A 444 1.77 1.30 -19.18
C GLU A 444 2.93 2.09 -18.54
N THR A 445 2.94 2.20 -17.21
CA THR A 445 4.15 2.56 -16.48
C THR A 445 5.15 1.41 -16.58
N ALA A 446 6.36 1.71 -17.02
CA ALA A 446 7.46 0.75 -17.04
C ALA A 446 8.72 1.37 -16.41
N VAL A 447 9.55 0.53 -15.80
CA VAL A 447 10.82 0.94 -15.20
C VAL A 447 11.94 0.13 -15.82
N VAL A 448 13.04 0.79 -16.18
CA VAL A 448 14.24 0.13 -16.69
C VAL A 448 15.42 0.53 -15.82
N LEU A 449 16.14 -0.47 -15.34
CA LEU A 449 17.36 -0.29 -14.56
C LEU A 449 18.57 -0.60 -15.45
N VAL A 450 19.51 0.32 -15.56
CA VAL A 450 20.72 0.18 -16.39
C VAL A 450 21.93 -0.05 -15.48
N THR A 451 22.71 -1.08 -15.79
CA THR A 451 23.81 -1.54 -14.95
C THR A 451 25.19 -1.19 -15.51
N ASN A 452 26.21 -1.21 -14.67
CA ASN A 452 27.63 -1.05 -15.04
C ASN A 452 28.16 -2.18 -15.94
N GLN A 453 27.43 -3.29 -16.05
CA GLN A 453 27.75 -4.42 -16.93
C GLN A 453 27.02 -4.33 -18.29
N SER A 454 26.47 -3.16 -18.63
CA SER A 454 25.69 -2.93 -19.86
C SER A 454 24.44 -3.83 -19.99
N ARG A 455 23.98 -4.42 -18.88
CA ARG A 455 22.72 -5.15 -18.79
C ARG A 455 21.58 -4.20 -18.42
N THR A 456 20.41 -4.42 -19.00
CA THR A 456 19.17 -3.70 -18.68
C THR A 456 18.18 -4.64 -18.01
N LEU A 457 17.62 -4.21 -16.88
CA LEU A 457 16.55 -4.91 -16.18
C LEU A 457 15.24 -4.18 -16.47
N THR A 458 14.43 -4.76 -17.36
CA THR A 458 13.18 -4.15 -17.81
C THR A 458 12.00 -4.70 -17.00
N MET A 459 11.26 -3.79 -16.37
CA MET A 459 10.05 -4.05 -15.62
C MET A 459 8.88 -3.39 -16.34
N GLY A 460 8.14 -4.20 -17.11
CA GLY A 460 7.02 -3.75 -17.94
C GLY A 460 7.33 -3.84 -19.42
N ARG A 461 6.39 -3.39 -20.25
CA ARG A 461 6.56 -3.43 -21.71
C ARG A 461 7.60 -2.39 -22.15
N SER A 462 8.46 -2.76 -23.10
CA SER A 462 9.56 -1.92 -23.59
C SER A 462 9.12 -0.82 -24.56
N SER A 463 7.99 -0.98 -25.27
CA SER A 463 7.57 -0.05 -26.33
C SER A 463 6.07 0.28 -26.29
N SER A 464 5.74 1.57 -26.28
CA SER A 464 4.43 2.08 -26.69
C SER A 464 4.58 3.37 -27.49
N PRO A 465 3.88 3.54 -28.62
CA PRO A 465 4.00 4.71 -29.49
C PRO A 465 3.56 6.03 -28.82
N HIS A 466 2.86 5.98 -27.68
CA HIS A 466 2.38 7.15 -26.93
C HIS A 466 3.06 7.32 -25.57
N SER A 467 4.29 6.83 -25.43
CA SER A 467 5.04 6.91 -24.19
C SER A 467 6.36 7.65 -24.34
N GLU A 468 6.79 8.29 -23.25
CA GLU A 468 8.08 8.94 -23.11
C GLU A 468 8.90 8.24 -22.01
N TRP A 469 10.21 8.23 -22.16
CA TRP A 469 11.14 7.74 -21.15
C TRP A 469 11.85 8.93 -20.51
N LYS A 470 11.88 8.95 -19.18
CA LYS A 470 12.56 9.96 -18.36
C LYS A 470 13.57 9.28 -17.44
N CYS A 471 14.80 9.79 -17.41
CA CYS A 471 15.79 9.35 -16.43
C CYS A 471 15.39 9.95 -15.07
N VAL A 472 14.95 9.10 -14.14
CA VAL A 472 14.48 9.55 -12.82
C VAL A 472 15.60 9.53 -11.79
N ALA A 473 16.60 8.66 -11.96
CA ALA A 473 17.77 8.65 -11.09
C ALA A 473 19.01 8.22 -11.85
N LYS A 474 20.14 8.87 -11.56
CA LYS A 474 21.44 8.61 -12.17
C LYS A 474 22.52 8.90 -11.16
N GLU A 475 23.42 7.94 -10.98
CA GLU A 475 24.53 8.07 -10.04
C GLU A 475 25.69 7.17 -10.46
N SER A 476 26.89 7.40 -9.92
CA SER A 476 28.00 6.46 -10.08
C SER A 476 27.62 5.08 -9.52
N PRO A 477 27.94 3.95 -10.19
CA PRO A 477 27.60 2.61 -9.70
C PRO A 477 28.21 2.25 -8.33
N ASP A 478 29.23 2.98 -7.88
CA ASP A 478 29.88 2.81 -6.58
C ASP A 478 29.14 3.51 -5.43
N ILE A 479 28.11 4.31 -5.75
CA ILE A 479 27.36 5.11 -4.78
C ILE A 479 25.96 4.50 -4.62
N PRO A 480 25.49 4.29 -3.37
CA PRO A 480 24.11 3.94 -3.11
C PRO A 480 23.14 4.96 -3.68
N MET A 481 22.14 4.49 -4.39
CA MET A 481 21.10 5.32 -4.97
C MET A 481 19.77 5.03 -4.29
N LEU A 482 18.99 6.09 -4.11
CA LEU A 482 17.75 6.03 -3.35
C LEU A 482 16.63 6.69 -4.14
N VAL A 483 15.65 5.87 -4.50
CA VAL A 483 14.42 6.29 -5.16
C VAL A 483 13.26 5.98 -4.25
N TYR A 484 12.18 6.74 -4.36
CA TYR A 484 11.00 6.54 -3.55
C TYR A 484 9.80 6.33 -4.45
N LEU A 485 8.88 5.48 -4.03
CA LEU A 485 7.64 5.22 -4.76
C LEU A 485 6.44 5.14 -3.82
N SER A 486 5.27 5.52 -4.31
CA SER A 486 4.01 5.36 -3.59
C SER A 486 3.24 4.17 -4.18
N PRO A 487 3.28 2.98 -3.56
CA PRO A 487 2.66 1.78 -4.10
C PRO A 487 1.14 1.84 -3.93
N ARG A 488 0.40 1.43 -4.96
CA ARG A 488 -1.06 1.29 -4.91
C ARG A 488 -1.52 0.20 -5.87
N LEU A 489 -2.62 -0.48 -5.53
CA LEU A 489 -3.19 -1.52 -6.39
C LEU A 489 -3.76 -1.01 -7.72
N ASP A 490 -3.93 0.29 -7.87
CA ASP A 490 -4.26 0.90 -9.16
C ASP A 490 -2.98 1.31 -9.92
N GLY A 491 -1.80 0.94 -9.45
CA GLY A 491 -0.51 1.30 -10.03
C GLY A 491 0.22 2.31 -9.16
N ILE A 492 1.55 2.29 -9.20
CA ILE A 492 2.40 3.30 -8.56
C ILE A 492 1.91 4.68 -9.00
N SER A 493 1.63 5.58 -8.06
CA SER A 493 1.04 6.90 -8.34
C SER A 493 2.07 8.03 -8.43
N LEU A 494 3.22 7.85 -7.77
CA LEU A 494 4.27 8.86 -7.66
C LEU A 494 5.62 8.15 -7.49
N LEU A 495 6.61 8.55 -8.26
CA LEU A 495 8.03 8.29 -7.99
C LEU A 495 8.71 9.60 -7.61
N ALA A 496 9.69 9.53 -6.72
CA ALA A 496 10.47 10.68 -6.31
C ALA A 496 11.94 10.31 -6.10
N SER A 497 12.84 11.19 -6.49
CA SER A 497 14.30 10.99 -6.43
C SER A 497 15.03 12.33 -6.41
N PRO A 498 16.31 12.38 -5.99
CA PRO A 498 17.13 13.57 -6.16
C PRO A 498 17.14 14.03 -7.63
N THR A 499 17.06 15.34 -7.84
CA THR A 499 17.04 15.95 -9.18
C THR A 499 18.28 15.54 -9.98
N VAL A 500 18.07 14.96 -11.17
CA VAL A 500 19.15 14.59 -12.09
C VAL A 500 19.56 15.82 -12.91
N GLU A 501 20.75 16.37 -12.64
CA GLU A 501 21.29 17.48 -13.43
C GLU A 501 21.59 17.05 -14.87
N GLY A 502 21.11 17.81 -15.85
CA GLY A 502 21.44 17.60 -17.27
C GLY A 502 20.68 16.48 -18.00
N SER A 503 19.65 15.89 -17.38
CA SER A 503 18.87 14.78 -17.93
C SER A 503 18.30 15.04 -19.34
N ASP A 504 17.94 16.28 -19.69
CA ASP A 504 17.36 16.61 -21.00
C ASP A 504 18.33 16.41 -22.18
N LYS A 505 19.62 16.18 -21.91
CA LYS A 505 20.68 16.02 -22.92
C LYS A 505 21.27 14.62 -22.99
N ASP A 506 20.94 13.73 -22.05
CA ASP A 506 21.46 12.37 -22.08
C ASP A 506 20.73 11.55 -23.16
N PRO A 507 21.45 10.87 -24.06
CA PRO A 507 20.81 10.01 -25.05
C PRO A 507 20.11 8.84 -24.36
N LEU A 508 18.91 8.50 -24.87
CA LEU A 508 18.23 7.26 -24.53
C LEU A 508 19.22 6.08 -24.65
N PRO A 509 19.30 5.19 -23.65
CA PRO A 509 20.01 3.94 -23.79
C PRO A 509 19.58 3.25 -25.09
N ALA A 510 20.52 2.66 -25.83
CA ALA A 510 20.25 2.08 -27.15
C ALA A 510 19.10 1.05 -27.16
N VAL A 511 18.87 0.38 -26.02
CA VAL A 511 17.78 -0.58 -25.78
C VAL A 511 16.40 0.10 -25.66
N LEU A 512 16.35 1.37 -25.27
CA LEU A 512 15.12 2.16 -25.13
C LEU A 512 14.77 2.98 -26.39
N VAL A 513 15.62 2.93 -27.41
CA VAL A 513 15.31 3.50 -28.73
C VAL A 513 14.24 2.61 -29.36
N PRO A 514 13.07 3.15 -29.77
CA PRO A 514 12.02 2.35 -30.38
C PRO A 514 12.54 1.65 -31.65
N GLY A 515 12.80 0.35 -31.57
CA GLY A 515 12.94 -0.53 -32.72
C GLY A 515 11.57 -0.72 -33.38
N SER A 516 11.54 -1.03 -34.69
CA SER A 516 10.30 -1.23 -35.45
C SER A 516 9.30 -2.16 -34.75
N GLU A 517 8.00 -1.85 -34.90
CA GLU A 517 6.81 -2.42 -34.22
C GLU A 517 6.55 -3.94 -34.33
N THR A 518 7.56 -4.80 -34.17
CA THR A 518 7.38 -6.26 -34.32
C THR A 518 8.11 -7.02 -33.21
N ASP A 519 7.50 -7.07 -32.02
CA ASP A 519 7.11 -8.32 -31.32
C ASP A 519 6.83 -8.04 -29.82
N PRO A 520 5.87 -8.76 -29.21
CA PRO A 520 5.60 -8.65 -27.79
C PRO A 520 6.70 -9.37 -26.99
N VAL A 521 7.28 -8.64 -26.03
CA VAL A 521 8.24 -9.11 -25.02
C VAL A 521 9.60 -9.49 -25.65
N GLU A 522 10.58 -8.59 -25.56
CA GLU A 522 11.99 -9.00 -25.46
C GLU A 522 12.12 -9.85 -24.19
N THR A 523 11.78 -11.12 -24.31
CA THR A 523 11.97 -12.09 -23.26
C THR A 523 13.48 -12.27 -23.16
N SER A 524 14.05 -12.01 -21.98
CA SER A 524 15.44 -12.30 -21.70
C SER A 524 15.70 -13.77 -22.02
N GLU A 525 16.41 -14.06 -23.11
CA GLU A 525 16.76 -15.43 -23.46
C GLU A 525 17.59 -16.01 -22.32
N VAL A 526 17.02 -16.98 -21.61
CA VAL A 526 17.74 -17.71 -20.56
C VAL A 526 18.64 -18.73 -21.25
N SER A 527 19.95 -18.61 -21.03
CA SER A 527 20.89 -19.64 -21.48
C SER A 527 20.77 -20.89 -20.61
N LEU A 528 20.85 -22.05 -21.23
CA LEU A 528 20.97 -23.34 -20.57
C LEU A 528 22.43 -23.79 -20.43
N ASP A 529 23.35 -23.03 -21.03
CA ASP A 529 24.77 -23.34 -20.97
C ASP A 529 25.31 -23.03 -19.57
N ALA A 530 26.11 -23.96 -19.03
CA ALA A 530 26.76 -23.82 -17.73
C ALA A 530 25.80 -23.55 -16.53
N VAL A 531 24.53 -23.92 -16.64
CA VAL A 531 23.61 -23.95 -15.49
C VAL A 531 24.16 -24.92 -14.44
N LYS A 532 24.19 -24.47 -13.18
CA LYS A 532 24.61 -25.24 -12.01
C LYS A 532 23.40 -25.72 -11.23
N GLU A 533 22.44 -24.83 -10.99
CA GLU A 533 21.27 -25.08 -10.16
C GLU A 533 20.03 -24.40 -10.76
N VAL A 534 18.86 -25.00 -10.52
CA VAL A 534 17.55 -24.41 -10.85
C VAL A 534 16.67 -24.42 -9.61
N GLN A 535 16.12 -23.26 -9.26
CA GLN A 535 15.12 -23.11 -8.22
C GLN A 535 13.74 -22.91 -8.84
N ILE A 536 12.75 -23.66 -8.37
CA ILE A 536 11.42 -23.71 -8.96
C ILE A 536 10.44 -22.91 -8.10
N CYS A 537 9.68 -22.00 -8.70
CA CYS A 537 8.56 -21.30 -8.07
C CYS A 537 7.25 -21.98 -8.49
N ARG A 538 6.40 -22.35 -7.51
CA ARG A 538 5.10 -22.98 -7.76
C ARG A 538 3.96 -22.12 -7.23
N GLU A 539 2.94 -21.95 -8.05
CA GLU A 539 1.68 -21.33 -7.64
C GLU A 539 0.56 -22.37 -7.61
N GLN A 540 -0.45 -22.12 -6.79
CA GLN A 540 -1.64 -22.96 -6.71
C GLN A 540 -2.83 -22.16 -7.24
N SER A 541 -3.47 -22.71 -8.28
CA SER A 541 -4.71 -22.14 -8.81
C SER A 541 -5.87 -22.29 -7.82
N GLN A 542 -6.93 -21.51 -8.02
CA GLN A 542 -8.17 -21.62 -7.23
C GLN A 542 -8.81 -23.02 -7.30
N LYS A 543 -8.54 -23.79 -8.37
CA LYS A 543 -9.01 -25.18 -8.53
C LYS A 543 -8.10 -26.20 -7.83
N GLY A 544 -7.09 -25.75 -7.07
CA GLY A 544 -6.14 -26.61 -6.35
C GLY A 544 -5.01 -27.17 -7.22
N ILE A 545 -5.02 -26.92 -8.53
CA ILE A 545 -3.96 -27.37 -9.45
C ILE A 545 -2.70 -26.55 -9.17
N SER A 546 -1.60 -27.24 -8.87
CA SER A 546 -0.28 -26.64 -8.72
C SER A 546 0.42 -26.58 -10.07
N SER A 547 0.99 -25.42 -10.40
CA SER A 547 1.77 -25.21 -11.62
C SER A 547 3.05 -24.45 -11.31
N ILE A 548 4.07 -24.67 -12.12
CA ILE A 548 5.33 -23.93 -12.09
C ILE A 548 5.08 -22.57 -12.73
N SER A 549 5.21 -21.51 -11.92
CA SER A 549 5.00 -20.12 -12.35
C SER A 549 6.29 -19.44 -12.79
N GLY A 550 7.43 -19.88 -12.24
CA GLY A 550 8.74 -19.25 -12.47
C GLY A 550 9.91 -20.19 -12.21
N LEU A 551 11.05 -19.91 -12.84
CA LEU A 551 12.31 -20.63 -12.70
C LEU A 551 13.45 -19.65 -12.51
N LEU A 552 14.30 -19.89 -11.50
CA LEU A 552 15.53 -19.14 -11.25
C LEU A 552 16.73 -20.05 -11.52
N PHE A 553 17.53 -19.68 -12.52
CA PHE A 553 18.73 -20.39 -12.95
C PHE A 553 19.96 -19.75 -12.32
N ARG A 554 20.82 -20.56 -11.71
CA ARG A 554 22.14 -20.15 -11.21
C ARG A 554 23.23 -20.81 -12.03
N TYR A 555 24.15 -20.00 -12.54
CA TYR A 555 25.22 -20.46 -13.41
C TYR A 555 26.51 -20.73 -12.63
N LYS A 556 27.44 -21.47 -13.24
CA LYS A 556 28.74 -21.81 -12.63
C LYS A 556 29.62 -20.60 -12.32
N ASP A 557 29.45 -19.50 -13.04
CA ASP A 557 30.16 -18.24 -12.81
C ASP A 557 29.54 -17.37 -11.70
N GLY A 558 28.44 -17.82 -11.10
CA GLY A 558 27.71 -17.11 -10.06
C GLY A 558 26.66 -16.12 -10.58
N SER A 559 26.55 -15.92 -11.90
CA SER A 559 25.47 -15.15 -12.50
C SER A 559 24.12 -15.85 -12.31
N GLN A 560 23.04 -15.09 -12.48
CA GLN A 560 21.68 -15.59 -12.31
C GLN A 560 20.75 -15.05 -13.40
N ALA A 561 19.78 -15.88 -13.80
CA ALA A 561 18.70 -15.48 -14.68
C ALA A 561 17.38 -16.02 -14.14
N CYS A 562 16.35 -15.17 -14.12
CA CYS A 562 15.02 -15.56 -13.68
C CYS A 562 14.06 -15.49 -14.85
N PHE A 563 13.11 -16.42 -14.90
CA PHE A 563 12.10 -16.50 -15.94
C PHE A 563 10.71 -16.77 -15.34
N GLY A 564 9.68 -16.16 -15.93
CA GLY A 564 8.30 -16.25 -15.47
C GLY A 564 8.02 -15.50 -14.17
N ARG A 565 6.88 -15.83 -13.55
CA ARG A 565 6.41 -15.26 -12.28
C ARG A 565 7.14 -15.93 -11.12
N PHE A 566 7.99 -15.19 -10.40
CA PHE A 566 8.85 -15.73 -9.36
C PHE A 566 8.67 -14.97 -8.04
N ARG A 567 8.35 -15.73 -6.98
CA ARG A 567 8.27 -15.24 -5.61
C ARG A 567 9.06 -16.17 -4.70
N PHE A 568 9.83 -15.60 -3.77
CA PHE A 568 10.63 -16.41 -2.85
C PHE A 568 9.77 -17.17 -1.82
N ASP A 569 8.58 -16.67 -1.46
CA ASP A 569 7.67 -17.38 -0.54
C ASP A 569 7.03 -18.63 -1.16
N HIS A 570 7.05 -18.71 -2.49
CA HIS A 570 6.57 -19.84 -3.29
C HIS A 570 7.71 -20.66 -3.91
N ALA A 571 8.96 -20.25 -3.71
CA ALA A 571 10.13 -20.97 -4.19
C ALA A 571 10.32 -22.28 -3.40
N LYS A 572 10.48 -23.38 -4.14
CA LYS A 572 10.69 -24.74 -3.62
C LYS A 572 12.18 -25.11 -3.65
N GLU A 573 12.46 -26.40 -3.52
CA GLU A 573 13.81 -26.97 -3.50
C GLU A 573 14.65 -26.55 -4.72
N VAL A 574 15.96 -26.40 -4.46
CA VAL A 574 16.97 -26.10 -5.46
C VAL A 574 17.48 -27.40 -6.04
N LEU A 575 17.34 -27.56 -7.36
CA LEU A 575 17.80 -28.75 -8.08
C LEU A 575 19.23 -28.53 -8.58
N SER A 576 20.15 -29.41 -8.20
CA SER A 576 21.53 -29.42 -8.71
C SER A 576 21.62 -30.15 -10.05
N VAL A 577 22.15 -29.48 -11.06
CA VAL A 577 22.23 -29.99 -12.44
C VAL A 577 23.47 -30.87 -12.68
N ALA A 578 24.39 -30.96 -11.71
CA ALA A 578 25.75 -31.49 -11.89
C ALA A 578 25.87 -32.85 -12.61
N ASP A 579 24.88 -33.73 -12.47
CA ASP A 579 24.90 -35.11 -13.00
C ASP A 579 23.88 -35.36 -14.13
N SER A 580 23.20 -34.31 -14.62
CA SER A 580 22.11 -34.41 -15.60
C SER A 580 22.54 -33.94 -17.00
N VAL A 581 22.31 -34.76 -18.03
CA VAL A 581 22.54 -34.40 -19.45
C VAL A 581 21.33 -33.65 -20.03
N CYS A 582 20.13 -33.95 -19.54
CA CYS A 582 18.87 -33.38 -19.97
C CYS A 582 17.89 -33.26 -18.80
N PHE A 583 16.92 -32.38 -18.94
CA PHE A 583 15.79 -32.26 -18.02
C PHE A 583 14.48 -32.60 -18.73
N TYR A 584 13.46 -32.91 -17.93
CA TYR A 584 12.13 -33.29 -18.37
C TYR A 584 11.12 -32.27 -17.85
N LEU A 585 10.22 -31.85 -18.73
CA LEU A 585 9.13 -30.93 -18.44
C LEU A 585 7.81 -31.66 -18.61
N GLY A 586 6.99 -31.65 -17.57
CA GLY A 586 5.64 -32.21 -17.59
C GLY A 586 4.62 -31.09 -17.75
N THR A 587 3.84 -31.13 -18.82
CA THR A 587 2.79 -30.15 -19.11
C THR A 587 1.42 -30.70 -18.75
N ILE A 588 0.63 -29.92 -18.02
CA ILE A 588 -0.76 -30.24 -17.64
C ILE A 588 -1.70 -29.57 -18.64
N TYR A 589 -2.69 -30.32 -19.12
CA TYR A 589 -3.81 -29.79 -19.90
C TYR A 589 -4.96 -29.39 -18.98
N LEU A 590 -5.36 -28.13 -19.05
CA LEU A 590 -6.49 -27.58 -18.33
C LEU A 590 -7.76 -27.61 -19.21
N ASP A 591 -8.93 -27.62 -18.54
CA ASP A 591 -10.21 -27.42 -19.22
C ASP A 591 -10.18 -26.13 -20.06
N GLY A 592 -10.60 -26.21 -21.32
CA GLY A 592 -10.62 -25.07 -22.24
C GLY A 592 -9.38 -24.92 -23.13
N GLY A 593 -8.45 -25.89 -23.13
CA GLY A 593 -7.32 -25.93 -24.06
C GLY A 593 -6.07 -25.18 -23.60
N ASN A 594 -6.08 -24.62 -22.40
CA ASN A 594 -4.91 -23.99 -21.78
C ASN A 594 -3.92 -25.05 -21.31
N ARG A 595 -2.63 -24.75 -21.44
CA ARG A 595 -1.52 -25.63 -21.01
C ARG A 595 -0.71 -24.90 -19.96
N VAL A 596 -0.38 -25.58 -18.87
CA VAL A 596 0.49 -25.05 -17.82
C VAL A 596 1.64 -26.01 -17.56
N LEU A 597 2.78 -25.47 -17.16
CA LEU A 597 3.90 -26.29 -16.75
C LEU A 597 3.61 -26.87 -15.36
N GLY A 598 3.49 -28.19 -15.25
CA GLY A 598 3.19 -28.88 -13.99
C GLY A 598 4.44 -29.33 -13.25
N GLU A 599 5.39 -29.92 -13.98
CA GLU A 599 6.54 -30.59 -13.40
C GLU A 599 7.85 -30.28 -14.12
N PHE A 600 8.94 -30.29 -13.35
CA PHE A 600 10.31 -30.13 -13.81
C PHE A 600 11.19 -31.16 -13.09
N CYS A 601 11.82 -32.06 -13.83
CA CYS A 601 12.60 -33.16 -13.27
C CYS A 601 13.94 -33.34 -13.98
N LEU A 602 14.97 -33.77 -13.24
CA LEU A 602 16.31 -34.07 -13.79
C LEU A 602 16.47 -35.52 -14.24
N SER A 603 15.55 -36.40 -13.85
CA SER A 603 15.49 -37.80 -14.26
C SER A 603 14.17 -38.09 -14.95
N LYS A 604 14.17 -39.08 -15.86
CA LYS A 604 12.94 -39.55 -16.50
C LYS A 604 11.98 -40.05 -15.41
N PRO A 605 10.70 -39.64 -15.42
CA PRO A 605 9.71 -40.16 -14.48
C PRO A 605 9.60 -41.68 -14.61
N GLU A 606 9.60 -42.40 -13.48
CA GLU A 606 9.45 -43.88 -13.47
C GLU A 606 8.04 -44.32 -13.86
N TYR A 607 7.05 -43.42 -13.71
CA TYR A 607 5.66 -43.61 -14.09
C TYR A 607 5.23 -42.47 -15.02
N GLU A 608 4.70 -42.82 -16.19
CA GLU A 608 3.96 -41.87 -17.02
C GLU A 608 2.63 -41.60 -16.33
N ASP A 609 2.52 -40.47 -15.65
CA ASP A 609 1.22 -39.94 -15.24
C ASP A 609 0.44 -39.62 -16.51
N GLU A 610 -0.69 -40.30 -16.75
CA GLU A 610 -1.53 -40.11 -17.94
C GLU A 610 -2.04 -38.66 -18.08
N SER A 611 -1.95 -37.85 -17.02
CA SER A 611 -2.34 -36.43 -17.01
C SER A 611 -1.24 -35.46 -17.48
N LEU A 612 0.00 -35.92 -17.66
CA LEU A 612 1.17 -35.10 -18.02
C LEU A 612 1.76 -35.47 -19.37
N GLU A 613 1.93 -34.47 -20.24
CA GLU A 613 2.73 -34.62 -21.45
C GLU A 613 4.19 -34.25 -21.18
N TRP A 614 5.10 -35.19 -21.41
CA TRP A 614 6.51 -35.03 -21.11
C TRP A 614 7.36 -34.63 -22.32
N LYS A 615 8.19 -33.60 -22.17
CA LYS A 615 9.20 -33.18 -23.15
C LYS A 615 10.58 -33.17 -22.52
N SER A 616 11.57 -33.78 -23.17
CA SER A 616 12.97 -33.75 -22.74
C SER A 616 13.77 -32.67 -23.46
N THR A 617 14.63 -31.95 -22.75
CA THR A 617 15.46 -30.86 -23.29
C THR A 617 16.90 -30.99 -22.77
N LEU A 618 17.88 -30.72 -23.63
CA LEU A 618 19.30 -30.72 -23.25
C LEU A 618 19.70 -29.42 -22.55
N TRP A 619 20.68 -29.48 -21.65
CA TRP A 619 21.29 -28.29 -21.02
C TRP A 619 22.24 -27.55 -21.98
N LYS A 620 21.70 -27.06 -23.10
CA LYS A 620 22.48 -26.35 -24.12
C LYS A 620 21.62 -25.37 -24.93
N GLY A 621 22.16 -24.19 -25.22
CA GLY A 621 21.47 -23.15 -26.00
C GLY A 621 20.46 -22.37 -25.16
N SER A 622 19.39 -21.86 -25.78
CA SER A 622 18.38 -21.03 -25.09
C SER A 622 17.22 -21.88 -24.56
N PHE A 623 16.63 -21.48 -23.44
CA PHE A 623 15.44 -22.12 -22.87
C PHE A 623 14.28 -22.06 -23.88
N PRO A 624 13.47 -23.13 -24.06
CA PRO A 624 12.59 -23.18 -25.21
C PRO A 624 11.39 -22.23 -25.10
N ARG A 625 11.22 -21.38 -26.12
CA ARG A 625 10.18 -20.33 -26.21
C ARG A 625 8.75 -20.82 -26.06
N GLU A 626 8.49 -22.07 -26.45
CA GLU A 626 7.17 -22.71 -26.31
C GLU A 626 6.72 -22.81 -24.85
N ILE A 627 7.66 -23.08 -23.94
CA ILE A 627 7.38 -23.19 -22.49
C ILE A 627 7.27 -21.80 -21.88
N MET A 628 7.96 -20.82 -22.45
CA MET A 628 7.89 -19.42 -22.03
C MET A 628 6.44 -18.91 -22.10
N LEU A 629 5.75 -19.21 -23.19
CA LEU A 629 4.32 -18.86 -23.37
C LEU A 629 3.38 -19.58 -22.38
N MET A 630 3.78 -20.71 -21.78
CA MET A 630 2.95 -21.45 -20.81
C MET A 630 3.07 -20.89 -19.38
N MET A 631 4.11 -20.11 -19.09
CA MET A 631 4.37 -19.53 -17.76
C MET A 631 3.93 -18.06 -17.68
N ASP A 632 3.74 -17.40 -18.82
CA ASP A 632 3.25 -16.01 -18.91
C ASP A 632 1.71 -15.90 -18.78
N ASN A 633 0.97 -16.99 -19.03
CA ASN A 633 -0.50 -17.05 -18.98
C ASN A 633 -1.04 -17.21 -17.54
#